data_AF-A0A352A2U2-F1
#
_entry.id   AF-A0A352A2U2-F1
#
_cell.length_a   1.000
_cell.length_b   1.000
_cell.length_c   1.000
_cell.angle_alpha   90.00
_cell.angle_beta   90.00
_cell.angle_gamma   90.00
#
_symmetry.space_group_name_H-M   'P 1'
#
loop_
_entity.id
_entity.type
_entity.pdbx_description
1 polymer ?
#
loop_
_entity_poly.entity_id
_entity_poly.type
_entity_poly.pdbx_seq_one_letter_code
_entity_poly.pdbx_strand_id
1 'polypeptide(L)' 'SHNINEQLLKDAIIATSKKRNSLHIIENYNQIIQVIKNSEVMNQRWKSYQKDFNYVKGIEFNDCCNAVDNIMKNVL' A
#
# COMPACT_ATOMS: atom_id res chain seq x y z
N SER A 1 3.25 17.29 -16.29
CA SER A 1 2.79 16.24 -15.36
C SER A 1 3.89 16.00 -14.33
N HIS A 2 3.57 16.00 -13.04
CA HIS A 2 4.52 15.60 -12.00
C HIS A 2 4.43 14.09 -11.82
N ASN A 3 5.35 13.36 -12.44
CA ASN A 3 5.46 11.92 -12.24
C ASN A 3 6.27 11.64 -10.97
N ILE A 4 5.97 10.53 -10.30
CA ILE A 4 6.74 10.07 -9.14
C ILE A 4 8.16 9.71 -9.62
N ASN A 5 9.18 10.16 -8.90
CA ASN A 5 10.55 9.68 -9.11
C ASN A 5 10.69 8.30 -8.44
N GLU A 6 10.60 7.25 -9.24
CA GLU A 6 10.62 5.85 -8.78
C GLU A 6 11.91 5.50 -8.04
N GLN A 7 13.06 5.99 -8.50
CA GLN A 7 14.35 5.74 -7.85
C GLN A 7 14.41 6.37 -6.46
N LEU A 8 13.98 7.64 -6.34
CA LEU A 8 13.93 8.32 -5.04
C LEU A 8 12.97 7.60 -4.07
N LEU A 9 11.83 7.12 -4.58
CA LEU A 9 10.88 6.36 -3.78
C LEU A 9 11.47 5.01 -3.33
N LYS A 10 12.18 4.30 -4.22
CA LYS A 10 12.89 3.05 -3.89
C LYS A 10 13.88 3.26 -2.76
N ASP A 11 14.72 4.27 -2.89
CA ASP A 11 15.75 4.59 -1.90
C ASP A 11 15.13 4.93 -0.54
N ALA A 12 14.04 5.70 -0.54
CA ALA A 12 13.30 6.04 0.68
C ALA A 12 12.68 4.81 1.36
N ILE A 13 12.08 3.90 0.58
CA ILE A 13 11.50 2.63 1.10
C ILE A 13 12.59 1.75 1.71
N ILE A 14 13.71 1.56 1.00
CA ILE A 14 14.83 0.73 1.47
C ILE A 14 15.46 1.33 2.73
N ALA A 15 15.74 2.64 2.74
CA ALA A 15 16.33 3.32 3.89
C ALA A 15 15.42 3.22 5.13
N THR A 16 14.12 3.47 4.97
CA THR A 16 13.14 3.36 6.06
C THR A 16 13.05 1.93 6.60
N SER A 17 13.06 0.94 5.71
CA SER A 17 12.94 -0.48 6.08
C SER A 17 14.19 -0.98 6.78
N LYS A 18 15.39 -0.58 6.33
CA LYS A 18 16.65 -0.85 7.03
C LYS A 18 16.67 -0.23 8.42
N LYS A 19 16.24 1.04 8.56
CA LYS A 19 16.15 1.74 9.85
C LYS A 19 15.22 1.03 10.84
N ARG A 20 14.15 0.40 10.36
CA ARG A 20 13.16 -0.34 11.17
C ARG A 20 13.48 -1.83 11.30
N ASN A 21 14.60 -2.31 10.77
CA ASN A 21 14.97 -3.73 10.71
C ASN A 21 13.90 -4.62 10.05
N SER A 22 13.21 -4.07 9.03
CA SER A 22 12.07 -4.70 8.36
C SER A 22 12.30 -4.93 6.87
N LEU A 23 13.55 -4.95 6.40
CA LEU A 23 13.86 -5.13 4.98
C LEU A 23 13.32 -6.48 4.44
N HIS A 24 13.51 -7.56 5.21
CA HIS A 24 13.01 -8.90 4.89
C HIS A 24 11.47 -8.96 4.77
N ILE A 25 10.74 -8.04 5.41
CA ILE A 25 9.27 -7.95 5.29
C ILE A 25 8.90 -7.37 3.92
N ILE A 26 9.61 -6.32 3.50
CA ILE A 26 9.36 -5.66 2.21
C ILE A 26 9.72 -6.57 1.03
N GLU A 27 10.70 -7.45 1.16
CA GLU A 27 11.01 -8.47 0.14
C GLU A 27 9.81 -9.38 -0.17
N ASN A 28 8.88 -9.54 0.78
CA ASN A 28 7.68 -10.36 0.65
C ASN A 28 6.38 -9.53 0.51
N TYR A 29 6.49 -8.25 0.08
CA TYR A 29 5.34 -7.34 0.03
C TYR A 29 4.18 -7.88 -0.81
N ASN A 30 4.48 -8.58 -1.90
CA ASN A 30 3.49 -9.10 -2.86
C ASN A 30 2.56 -10.12 -2.20
N GLN A 31 3.08 -10.99 -1.32
CA GLN A 31 2.26 -11.93 -0.55
C GLN A 31 1.47 -11.20 0.53
N ILE A 32 2.13 -10.27 1.23
CA ILE A 32 1.52 -9.49 2.32
C ILE A 32 0.32 -8.68 1.80
N ILE A 33 0.45 -8.02 0.65
CA ILE A 33 -0.64 -7.21 0.09
C ILE A 33 -1.83 -8.08 -0.35
N GLN A 34 -1.61 -9.33 -0.80
CA GLN A 34 -2.73 -10.25 -1.06
C GLN A 34 -3.46 -10.66 0.22
N VAL A 35 -2.73 -10.90 1.32
CA VAL A 35 -3.35 -11.19 2.63
C VAL A 35 -4.18 -9.99 3.10
N ILE A 36 -3.63 -8.78 2.98
CA ILE A 36 -4.33 -7.53 3.34
C ILE A 36 -5.58 -7.36 2.48
N LYS A 37 -5.46 -7.48 1.16
CA LYS A 37 -6.56 -7.31 0.19
C LYS A 37 -7.74 -8.24 0.49
N ASN A 38 -7.47 -9.46 0.93
CA ASN A 38 -8.51 -10.46 1.25
C ASN A 38 -8.98 -10.42 2.71
N SER A 39 -8.53 -9.44 3.51
CA SER A 39 -8.93 -9.33 4.92
C SER A 39 -10.31 -8.69 5.06
N GLU A 40 -11.30 -9.49 5.47
CA GLU A 40 -12.65 -9.00 5.77
C GLU A 40 -12.65 -7.94 6.87
N VAL A 41 -11.80 -8.12 7.91
CA VAL A 41 -11.68 -7.16 9.01
C VAL A 41 -11.19 -5.80 8.51
N MET A 42 -10.21 -5.77 7.61
CA MET A 42 -9.69 -4.50 7.06
C MET A 42 -10.69 -3.86 6.09
N ASN A 43 -11.41 -4.66 5.29
CA ASN A 43 -12.48 -4.17 4.42
C ASN A 43 -13.61 -3.51 5.24
N GLN A 44 -14.03 -4.13 6.35
CA GLN A 44 -15.03 -3.53 7.25
C GLN A 44 -14.55 -2.22 7.87
N ARG A 45 -13.28 -2.14 8.27
CA ARG A 45 -12.68 -0.89 8.77
C ARG A 45 -12.68 0.20 7.69
N TRP A 46 -12.36 -0.15 6.45
CA TRP A 46 -12.44 0.78 5.32
C TRP A 46 -13.86 1.28 5.09
N LYS A 47 -14.87 0.39 5.08
CA LYS A 47 -16.28 0.77 4.97
C LYS A 47 -16.72 1.73 6.07
N SER A 48 -16.26 1.52 7.30
CA SER A 48 -16.52 2.45 8.40
C SER A 48 -15.85 3.80 8.16
N TYR A 49 -14.59 3.82 7.73
CA TYR A 49 -13.87 5.03 7.37
C TYR A 49 -14.59 5.84 6.27
N GLN A 50 -15.12 5.17 5.25
CA GLN A 50 -15.88 5.83 4.17
C GLN A 50 -17.18 6.51 4.64
N LYS A 51 -17.74 6.13 5.79
CA LYS A 51 -18.93 6.80 6.35
C LYS A 51 -18.60 8.19 6.87
N ASP A 52 -17.39 8.36 7.40
CA ASP A 52 -16.95 9.60 8.05
C ASP A 52 -16.32 10.57 7.04
N PHE A 53 -15.89 10.06 5.86
CA PHE A 53 -15.10 10.83 4.90
C PHE A 53 -15.65 10.72 3.47
N ASN A 54 -16.36 11.77 3.02
CA ASN A 54 -17.01 11.79 1.71
C ASN A 54 -16.04 11.68 0.52
N TYR A 55 -14.78 12.13 0.66
CA TYR A 55 -13.82 12.12 -0.45
C TYR A 55 -13.31 10.71 -0.82
N VAL A 56 -13.49 9.72 0.06
CA VAL A 56 -13.17 8.31 -0.23
C VAL A 56 -14.41 7.50 -0.59
N LYS A 57 -15.59 8.12 -0.66
CA LYS A 57 -16.84 7.43 -0.99
C LYS A 57 -16.75 6.83 -2.40
N GLY A 58 -17.04 5.54 -2.51
CA GLY A 58 -17.00 4.81 -3.78
C GLY A 58 -15.62 4.27 -4.18
N ILE A 59 -14.57 4.53 -3.41
CA ILE A 59 -13.26 3.88 -3.58
C ILE A 59 -13.28 2.55 -2.83
N GLU A 60 -13.08 1.42 -3.50
CA GLU A 60 -13.04 0.14 -2.80
C GLU A 60 -11.71 -0.05 -2.07
N PHE A 61 -11.72 -0.79 -0.96
CA PHE A 61 -10.48 -1.14 -0.25
C PHE A 61 -9.49 -1.89 -1.16
N ASN A 62 -10.03 -2.71 -2.06
CA ASN A 62 -9.24 -3.42 -3.06
C ASN A 62 -8.56 -2.49 -4.06
N ASP A 63 -9.18 -1.36 -4.42
CA ASP A 63 -8.58 -0.36 -5.30
C ASP A 63 -7.35 0.27 -4.64
N CYS A 64 -7.44 0.57 -3.34
CA CYS A 64 -6.30 1.06 -2.56
C CYS A 64 -5.17 0.01 -2.52
N CYS A 65 -5.50 -1.26 -2.28
CA CYS A 65 -4.50 -2.34 -2.26
C CYS A 65 -3.84 -2.53 -3.64
N ASN A 66 -4.62 -2.48 -4.72
CA ASN A 66 -4.12 -2.58 -6.08
C ASN A 66 -3.20 -1.41 -6.43
N ALA A 67 -3.53 -0.19 -5.99
CA ALA A 67 -2.67 0.97 -6.20
C ALA A 67 -1.33 0.81 -5.50
N VAL A 68 -1.32 0.32 -4.25
CA VAL A 68 -0.08 0.01 -3.51
C VAL A 68 0.73 -1.08 -4.22
N ASP A 69 0.08 -2.17 -4.63
CA ASP A 69 0.73 -3.28 -5.35
C ASP A 69 1.39 -2.78 -6.66
N ASN A 70 0.71 -1.93 -7.42
CA ASN A 70 1.26 -1.33 -8.64
C ASN A 70 2.46 -0.42 -8.36
N ILE A 71 2.38 0.43 -7.34
CA ILE A 71 3.51 1.29 -6.94
C ILE A 71 4.71 0.43 -6.54
N MET A 72 4.49 -0.59 -5.71
CA MET A 72 5.56 -1.46 -5.21
C MET A 72 6.19 -2.28 -6.34
N LYS A 73 5.40 -2.77 -7.31
CA LYS A 73 5.89 -3.46 -8.52
C LYS A 73 6.79 -2.59 -9.39
N ASN A 74 6.53 -1.29 -9.47
CA ASN A 74 7.36 -0.38 -10.26
C ASN A 74 8.65 0.01 -9.53
N VAL A 75 8.67 -0.09 -8.20
CA VAL A 75 9.73 0.48 -7.36
C VAL A 75 10.69 -0.59 -6.82
N LEU A 76 10.21 -1.80 -6.53
CA LEU A 76 10.98 -2.88 -5.92
C LEU A 76 11.27 -4.00 -6.92
#